data_AF-A0A7J6Q7M8-F1
#
_entry.id   AF-A0A7J6Q7M8-F1
#
_cell.length_a   1.000
_cell.length_b   1.000
_cell.length_c   1.000
_cell.angle_alpha   90.00
_cell.angle_beta   90.00
_cell.angle_gamma   90.00
#
_symmetry.space_group_name_H-M   'P 1'
#
loop_
_entity.id
_entity.type
_entity.pdbx_description
1 polymer ?
#
loop_
_entity_poly.entity_id
_entity_poly.type
_entity_poly.pdbx_seq_one_letter_code
_entity_poly.pdbx_strand_id
1 'polypeptide(L)'
;AGKVTYSQFIEEAVRPFYEGDEYLRDPNTLIVCGEEFFVCLGLWHVSKRPMILFTNMSILLLFFFKRQDDFDLFWELFYEALSSPSVRMAVMCRITQEQILHQTGVRVPYVPFTALHINNTHTMGRKDAAIFFRNNLFHLRNYHQVTHALLRRNYELGYPVRVFDMNDYDTPLEMADLCDFRAVIMLAYIPNALRLTDMYAAHVPIFTPDVVTSGLRHVWINKPYTGWYADAEWTARAPDTVRAAAGLEVMDTSIDGCSPPEIDIFSHTGPAAVVPFVGLNNTRGRRYWWQATEWYSTPGIQWFRDMADLMDKLEYLDVEKV
;
A
#
# COMPACT_ATOMS: atom_id res chain seq x y z
N ALA A 1 -1.67 -8.29 28.14
CA ALA A 1 -0.24 -8.44 27.78
C ALA A 1 0.29 -7.08 27.34
N GLY A 2 1.30 -6.55 28.03
CA GLY A 2 1.93 -5.27 27.66
C GLY A 2 2.59 -5.39 26.28
N LYS A 3 2.38 -4.43 25.38
CA LYS A 3 3.01 -4.44 24.06
C LYS A 3 4.29 -3.60 24.11
N VAL A 4 5.32 -4.08 23.43
CA VAL A 4 6.70 -3.55 23.32
C VAL A 4 6.71 -2.12 22.78
N THR A 5 7.48 -1.21 23.40
CA THR A 5 7.74 0.17 22.91
C THR A 5 8.65 0.16 21.69
N TYR A 6 8.74 1.25 20.92
CA TYR A 6 9.64 1.27 19.75
C TYR A 6 11.10 1.16 20.16
N SER A 7 11.49 1.85 21.22
CA SER A 7 12.84 1.72 21.81
C SER A 7 13.13 0.28 22.25
N GLN A 8 12.18 -0.39 22.94
CA GLN A 8 12.34 -1.79 23.31
C GLN A 8 12.38 -2.71 22.08
N PHE A 9 11.60 -2.44 21.04
CA PHE A 9 11.66 -3.23 19.80
C PHE A 9 13.05 -3.16 19.16
N ILE A 10 13.65 -1.96 19.12
CA ILE A 10 15.02 -1.79 18.62
C ILE A 10 16.00 -2.62 19.45
N GLU A 11 15.95 -2.52 20.78
CA GLU A 11 16.90 -3.17 21.67
C GLU A 11 16.69 -4.68 21.81
N GLU A 12 15.45 -5.16 21.82
CA GLU A 12 15.11 -6.56 22.11
C GLU A 12 14.95 -7.41 20.85
N ALA A 13 14.69 -6.81 19.68
CA ALA A 13 14.50 -7.54 18.43
C ALA A 13 15.54 -7.16 17.35
N VAL A 14 15.71 -5.87 17.08
CA VAL A 14 16.55 -5.42 15.95
C VAL A 14 18.05 -5.56 16.27
N ARG A 15 18.48 -5.13 17.46
CA ARG A 15 19.88 -5.23 17.87
C ARG A 15 20.37 -6.69 17.93
N PRO A 16 19.67 -7.63 18.57
CA PRO A 16 20.08 -9.03 18.57
C PRO A 16 20.11 -9.64 17.17
N PHE A 17 19.16 -9.25 16.30
CA PHE A 17 19.17 -9.69 14.89
C PHE A 17 20.43 -9.22 14.15
N TYR A 18 20.78 -7.93 14.27
CA TYR A 18 22.00 -7.39 13.68
C TYR A 18 23.27 -8.03 14.26
N GLU A 19 23.35 -8.19 15.58
CA GLU A 19 24.52 -8.76 16.25
C GLU A 19 24.69 -10.25 15.94
N GLY A 20 23.59 -10.97 15.75
CA GLY A 20 23.57 -12.40 15.41
C GLY A 20 23.95 -12.71 13.95
N ASP A 21 23.93 -11.73 13.05
CA ASP A 21 24.19 -11.93 11.62
C ASP A 21 25.57 -11.38 11.22
N GLU A 22 26.51 -12.28 10.89
CA GLU A 22 27.87 -11.92 10.47
C GLU A 22 27.91 -11.13 9.16
N TYR A 23 26.98 -11.38 8.22
CA TYR A 23 26.92 -10.69 6.94
C TYR A 23 26.45 -9.25 7.10
N LEU A 24 25.48 -9.02 7.98
CA LEU A 24 25.04 -7.66 8.32
C LEU A 24 26.14 -6.85 9.02
N ARG A 25 27.02 -7.53 9.78
CA ARG A 25 28.16 -6.90 10.46
C ARG A 25 29.40 -6.70 9.59
N ASP A 26 29.53 -7.38 8.45
CA ASP A 26 30.68 -7.22 7.55
C ASP A 26 30.73 -5.79 6.97
N PRO A 27 31.76 -4.98 7.29
CA PRO A 27 31.88 -3.58 6.87
C PRO A 27 31.86 -3.37 5.33
N ASN A 28 32.07 -4.41 4.54
CA ASN A 28 32.04 -4.35 3.07
C ASN A 28 30.65 -4.60 2.47
N THR A 29 29.68 -5.03 3.27
CA THR A 29 28.32 -5.34 2.79
C THR A 29 27.46 -4.08 2.71
N LEU A 30 26.79 -3.83 1.58
CA LEU A 30 25.73 -2.82 1.52
C LEU A 30 24.43 -3.42 2.09
N ILE A 31 23.82 -2.74 3.06
CA ILE A 31 22.53 -3.17 3.60
C ILE A 31 21.41 -2.68 2.67
N VAL A 32 20.58 -3.58 2.17
CA VAL A 32 19.36 -3.26 1.44
C VAL A 32 18.19 -3.76 2.28
N CYS A 33 17.47 -2.85 2.93
CA CYS A 33 16.34 -3.20 3.80
C CYS A 33 15.02 -3.02 3.06
N GLY A 34 14.32 -4.14 2.84
CA GLY A 34 13.03 -4.22 2.17
C GLY A 34 11.81 -4.31 3.09
N GLU A 35 12.05 -4.29 4.41
CA GLU A 35 11.04 -4.48 5.45
C GLU A 35 10.26 -3.19 5.75
N GLU A 36 9.43 -3.21 6.79
CA GLU A 36 8.67 -2.04 7.20
C GLU A 36 9.58 -0.89 7.66
N PHE A 37 9.13 0.36 7.45
CA PHE A 37 9.93 1.56 7.80
C PHE A 37 10.50 1.51 9.22
N PHE A 38 9.69 1.12 10.21
CA PHE A 38 10.15 1.05 11.60
C PHE A 38 11.24 -0.01 11.82
N VAL A 39 11.21 -1.13 11.07
CA VAL A 39 12.25 -2.17 11.13
C VAL A 39 13.53 -1.62 10.53
N CYS A 40 13.44 -1.06 9.32
CA CYS A 40 14.62 -0.61 8.60
C CYS A 40 15.27 0.62 9.24
N LEU A 41 14.49 1.56 9.79
CA LEU A 41 15.02 2.67 10.59
C LEU A 41 15.68 2.17 11.87
N GLY A 42 15.09 1.18 12.55
CA GLY A 42 15.72 0.54 13.70
C GLY A 42 17.04 -0.13 13.33
N LEU A 43 17.07 -0.86 12.20
CA LEU A 43 18.29 -1.54 11.72
C LEU A 43 19.37 -0.51 11.38
N TRP A 44 18.98 0.61 10.77
CA TRP A 44 19.91 1.69 10.48
C TRP A 44 20.41 2.37 11.75
N HIS A 45 19.54 2.60 12.72
CA HIS A 45 19.90 3.16 14.01
C HIS A 45 20.94 2.30 14.74
N VAL A 46 20.75 0.97 14.74
CA VAL A 46 21.68 0.02 15.38
C VAL A 46 22.99 -0.08 14.61
N SER A 47 22.93 -0.24 13.29
CA SER A 47 24.11 -0.52 12.47
C SER A 47 24.93 0.73 12.18
N LYS A 48 24.29 1.89 12.00
CA LYS A 48 24.86 3.15 11.48
C LYS A 48 25.66 2.98 10.18
N ARG A 49 25.36 1.93 9.41
CA ARG A 49 26.05 1.58 8.17
C ARG A 49 25.36 2.19 6.94
N PRO A 50 26.07 2.30 5.80
CA PRO A 50 25.42 2.67 4.54
C PRO A 50 24.27 1.71 4.21
N MET A 51 23.12 2.29 3.85
CA MET A 51 21.88 1.52 3.67
C MET A 51 21.04 2.04 2.50
N ILE A 52 20.49 1.11 1.73
CA ILE A 52 19.36 1.37 0.85
C ILE A 52 18.08 0.96 1.59
N LEU A 53 17.26 1.95 1.92
CA LEU A 53 15.90 1.79 2.43
C LEU A 53 14.97 1.64 1.24
N PHE A 54 14.39 0.45 1.04
CA PHE A 54 13.55 0.17 -0.12
C PHE A 54 12.22 -0.43 0.26
N THR A 55 11.21 0.41 0.49
CA THR A 55 10.01 -0.03 1.21
C THR A 55 8.90 -0.45 0.27
N ASN A 56 8.41 -1.66 0.51
CA ASN A 56 7.34 -2.30 -0.27
C ASN A 56 5.97 -2.16 0.39
N MET A 57 5.80 -1.27 1.36
CA MET A 57 4.56 -1.17 2.10
C MET A 57 3.89 0.17 1.90
N SER A 58 2.56 0.09 1.80
CA SER A 58 1.64 1.22 1.67
C SER A 58 1.33 1.99 2.96
N ILE A 59 1.99 1.66 4.08
CA ILE A 59 1.68 2.21 5.40
C ILE A 59 2.98 2.68 6.06
N LEU A 60 3.20 4.01 6.09
CA LEU A 60 4.39 4.61 6.72
C LEU A 60 4.46 4.30 8.23
N LEU A 61 3.35 4.44 8.95
CA LEU A 61 3.29 4.33 10.41
C LEU A 61 2.72 2.99 10.89
N LEU A 62 3.15 1.86 10.32
CA LEU A 62 2.59 0.55 10.71
C LEU A 62 2.85 0.20 12.17
N PHE A 63 3.95 0.70 12.76
CA PHE A 63 4.28 0.40 14.15
C PHE A 63 3.21 0.90 15.12
N PHE A 64 2.99 0.10 16.17
CA PHE A 64 1.98 0.34 17.18
C PHE A 64 2.46 1.35 18.24
N PHE A 65 2.68 2.61 17.85
CA PHE A 65 3.12 3.66 18.76
C PHE A 65 2.11 3.88 19.90
N LYS A 66 2.56 3.62 21.12
CA LYS A 66 1.78 3.77 22.36
C LYS A 66 2.31 4.86 23.27
N ARG A 67 3.50 5.39 22.98
CA ARG A 67 4.09 6.55 23.67
C ARG A 67 4.46 7.62 22.65
N GLN A 68 4.26 8.89 23.03
CA GLN A 68 4.66 10.03 22.20
C GLN A 68 6.16 9.97 21.93
N ASP A 69 6.97 9.67 22.95
CA ASP A 69 8.42 9.52 22.80
C ASP A 69 8.83 8.47 21.74
N ASP A 70 8.07 7.37 21.60
CA ASP A 70 8.36 6.35 20.57
C ASP A 70 8.02 6.86 19.16
N PHE A 71 6.94 7.64 19.05
CA PHE A 71 6.53 8.27 17.81
C PHE A 71 7.53 9.36 17.40
N ASP A 72 7.97 10.17 18.36
CA ASP A 72 8.99 11.20 18.15
C ASP A 72 10.33 10.56 17.77
N LEU A 73 10.72 9.47 18.44
CA LEU A 73 11.91 8.68 18.08
C LEU A 73 11.82 8.15 16.64
N PHE A 74 10.67 7.59 16.23
CA PHE A 74 10.50 7.14 14.85
C PHE A 74 10.76 8.26 13.84
N TRP A 75 10.19 9.44 14.07
CA TRP A 75 10.37 10.58 13.17
C TRP A 75 11.79 11.13 13.21
N GLU A 76 12.41 11.20 14.38
CA GLU A 76 13.82 11.57 14.52
C GLU A 76 14.70 10.66 13.66
N LEU A 77 14.54 9.34 13.80
CA LEU A 77 15.28 8.36 12.99
C LEU A 77 14.95 8.48 11.51
N PHE A 78 13.68 8.74 11.16
CA PHE A 78 13.26 8.93 9.78
C PHE A 78 13.96 10.14 9.15
N TYR A 79 13.98 11.30 9.83
CA TYR A 79 14.64 12.51 9.33
C TYR A 79 16.16 12.40 9.32
N GLU A 80 16.75 11.76 10.34
CA GLU A 80 18.18 11.47 10.39
C GLU A 80 18.57 10.59 9.18
N ALA A 81 17.78 9.55 8.88
CA ALA A 81 17.99 8.67 7.74
C ALA A 81 17.81 9.42 6.42
N LEU A 82 16.75 10.21 6.28
CA LEU A 82 16.44 10.97 5.08
C LEU A 82 17.54 11.99 4.74
N SER A 83 18.14 12.60 5.77
CA SER A 83 19.20 13.61 5.64
C SER A 83 20.60 13.01 5.54
N SER A 84 20.75 11.71 5.84
CA SER A 84 22.05 11.06 5.89
C SER A 84 22.61 10.80 4.48
N PRO A 85 23.88 11.20 4.20
CA PRO A 85 24.52 10.83 2.94
C PRO A 85 24.76 9.33 2.82
N SER A 86 24.74 8.59 3.93
CA SER A 86 24.93 7.13 3.99
C SER A 86 23.65 6.34 3.71
N VAL A 87 22.50 7.01 3.64
CA VAL A 87 21.21 6.35 3.41
C VAL A 87 20.63 6.79 2.08
N ARG A 88 20.09 5.84 1.32
CA ARG A 88 19.29 6.11 0.13
C ARG A 88 17.92 5.48 0.33
N MET A 89 16.90 6.32 0.34
CA MET A 89 15.52 5.89 0.51
C MET A 89 14.80 5.88 -0.83
N ALA A 90 14.07 4.81 -1.10
CA ALA A 90 13.12 4.73 -2.20
C ALA A 90 11.90 3.90 -1.76
N VAL A 91 10.77 4.13 -2.41
CA VAL A 91 9.52 3.42 -2.13
C VAL A 91 9.01 2.71 -3.37
N MET A 92 8.41 1.55 -3.18
CA MET A 92 7.87 0.73 -4.28
C MET A 92 6.40 0.98 -4.53
N CYS A 93 5.79 1.91 -3.79
CA CYS A 93 4.39 2.24 -3.91
C CYS A 93 4.15 3.74 -3.90
N ARG A 94 3.39 4.20 -4.89
CA ARG A 94 3.04 5.62 -5.07
C ARG A 94 2.33 6.17 -3.86
N ILE A 95 1.48 5.37 -3.22
CA ILE A 95 0.71 5.83 -2.07
C ILE A 95 1.61 6.15 -0.87
N THR A 96 2.69 5.40 -0.68
CA THR A 96 3.66 5.68 0.39
C THR A 96 4.52 6.86 0.07
N GLN A 97 4.90 7.04 -1.19
CA GLN A 97 5.54 8.29 -1.63
C GLN A 97 4.67 9.49 -1.27
N GLU A 98 3.37 9.38 -1.54
CA GLU A 98 2.39 10.42 -1.27
C GLU A 98 2.16 10.61 0.25
N GLN A 99 2.13 9.54 1.05
CA GLN A 99 2.10 9.63 2.51
C GLN A 99 3.31 10.38 3.05
N ILE A 100 4.52 10.02 2.60
CA ILE A 100 5.76 10.68 3.02
C ILE A 100 5.74 12.14 2.60
N LEU A 101 5.39 12.47 1.36
CA LEU A 101 5.28 13.86 0.92
C LEU A 101 4.27 14.62 1.78
N HIS A 102 3.09 14.06 1.99
CA HIS A 102 2.04 14.71 2.75
C HIS A 102 2.44 14.94 4.21
N GLN A 103 3.18 14.01 4.82
CA GLN A 103 3.57 14.09 6.23
C GLN A 103 4.81 14.95 6.44
N THR A 104 5.79 14.86 5.54
CA THR A 104 7.15 15.39 5.74
C THR A 104 7.54 16.48 4.75
N GLY A 105 6.70 16.77 3.74
CA GLY A 105 7.01 17.65 2.60
C GLY A 105 8.12 17.13 1.67
N VAL A 106 8.70 15.97 1.96
CA VAL A 106 9.80 15.41 1.17
C VAL A 106 9.25 14.37 0.20
N ARG A 107 9.61 14.50 -1.08
CA ARG A 107 9.31 13.49 -2.09
C ARG A 107 10.49 12.55 -2.27
N VAL A 108 10.37 11.35 -1.72
CA VAL A 108 11.34 10.26 -1.92
C VAL A 108 11.20 9.66 -3.33
N PRO A 109 12.28 9.11 -3.93
CA PRO A 109 12.19 8.38 -5.18
C PRO A 109 11.16 7.23 -5.14
N TYR A 110 10.32 7.15 -6.16
CA TYR A 110 9.44 6.00 -6.40
C TYR A 110 10.10 5.09 -7.44
N VAL A 111 10.35 3.83 -7.07
CA VAL A 111 10.92 2.81 -7.95
C VAL A 111 10.01 1.59 -7.88
N PRO A 112 9.14 1.35 -8.88
CA PRO A 112 8.24 0.21 -8.88
C PRO A 112 9.06 -1.08 -8.91
N PHE A 113 8.64 -2.05 -8.11
CA PHE A 113 9.24 -3.38 -8.15
C PHE A 113 8.40 -4.31 -8.99
N THR A 114 9.03 -4.85 -10.02
CA THR A 114 8.59 -6.04 -10.75
C THR A 114 9.25 -7.24 -10.09
N ALA A 115 8.47 -8.19 -9.57
CA ALA A 115 9.08 -9.48 -9.26
C ALA A 115 9.46 -10.10 -10.61
N LEU A 116 10.63 -10.73 -10.68
CA LEU A 116 11.35 -11.08 -11.92
C LEU A 116 10.63 -12.11 -12.84
N HIS A 117 9.30 -12.26 -12.74
CA HIS A 117 8.43 -13.12 -13.53
C HIS A 117 8.20 -12.62 -14.97
N ILE A 118 9.09 -11.78 -15.51
CA ILE A 118 8.97 -11.10 -16.81
C ILE A 118 8.93 -12.03 -18.03
N ASN A 119 9.21 -13.33 -17.85
CA ASN A 119 9.15 -14.32 -18.92
C ASN A 119 7.78 -14.99 -19.07
N ASN A 120 6.79 -14.63 -18.25
CA ASN A 120 5.44 -15.14 -18.40
C ASN A 120 4.67 -14.28 -19.39
N THR A 121 3.89 -14.91 -20.26
CA THR A 121 3.03 -14.26 -21.23
C THR A 121 1.61 -14.75 -21.01
N HIS A 122 0.62 -13.88 -21.14
CA HIS A 122 -0.78 -14.26 -21.13
C HIS A 122 -1.09 -15.25 -22.26
N THR A 123 -1.48 -16.47 -21.90
CA THR A 123 -1.70 -17.60 -22.82
C THR A 123 -3.17 -17.94 -22.99
N MET A 124 -4.03 -17.54 -22.05
CA MET A 124 -5.48 -17.79 -22.08
C MET A 124 -5.87 -19.27 -22.28
N GLY A 125 -5.15 -20.22 -21.68
CA GLY A 125 -5.52 -21.63 -21.71
C GLY A 125 -6.96 -21.90 -21.19
N ARG A 126 -7.48 -21.04 -20.31
CA ARG A 126 -8.80 -21.12 -19.67
C ARG A 126 -9.68 -19.93 -20.05
N LYS A 127 -10.19 -19.93 -21.29
CA LYS A 127 -10.98 -18.83 -21.86
C LYS A 127 -12.34 -18.59 -21.19
N ASP A 128 -12.87 -19.59 -20.49
CA ASP A 128 -14.13 -19.57 -19.75
C ASP A 128 -13.93 -19.33 -18.24
N ALA A 129 -12.72 -18.98 -17.82
CA ALA A 129 -12.38 -18.85 -16.40
C ALA A 129 -11.67 -17.53 -16.10
N ALA A 130 -12.15 -16.83 -15.07
CA ALA A 130 -11.42 -15.77 -14.40
C ALA A 130 -10.99 -16.24 -13.00
N ILE A 131 -9.91 -15.69 -12.48
CA ILE A 131 -9.44 -16.01 -11.14
C ILE A 131 -9.50 -14.81 -10.22
N PHE A 132 -10.09 -15.01 -9.07
CA PHE A 132 -10.03 -14.09 -7.96
C PHE A 132 -8.72 -14.31 -7.20
N PHE A 133 -7.83 -13.32 -7.26
CA PHE A 133 -6.47 -13.41 -6.75
C PHE A 133 -6.42 -13.64 -5.24
N ARG A 134 -5.47 -14.48 -4.80
CA ARG A 134 -5.30 -14.89 -3.39
C ARG A 134 -5.18 -13.68 -2.48
N ASN A 135 -5.86 -13.74 -1.34
CA ASN A 135 -5.78 -12.73 -0.30
C ASN A 135 -5.32 -13.36 1.02
N ASN A 136 -4.09 -13.04 1.45
CA ASN A 136 -3.55 -13.51 2.73
C ASN A 136 -4.28 -12.92 3.96
N LEU A 137 -5.17 -11.95 3.74
CA LEU A 137 -6.09 -11.39 4.73
C LEU A 137 -7.48 -12.07 4.72
N PHE A 138 -7.62 -13.27 4.17
CA PHE A 138 -8.86 -14.05 4.15
C PHE A 138 -9.53 -14.21 5.53
N HIS A 139 -8.75 -14.15 6.61
CA HIS A 139 -9.22 -14.18 7.99
C HIS A 139 -10.09 -12.96 8.37
N LEU A 140 -10.07 -11.89 7.57
CA LEU A 140 -10.94 -10.76 7.77
C LEU A 140 -12.35 -11.08 7.27
N ARG A 141 -13.26 -11.28 8.22
CA ARG A 141 -14.67 -11.65 8.00
C ARG A 141 -15.37 -10.90 6.86
N ASN A 142 -15.12 -9.59 6.73
CA ASN A 142 -15.74 -8.77 5.68
C ASN A 142 -15.23 -9.14 4.28
N TYR A 143 -13.94 -9.47 4.14
CA TYR A 143 -13.37 -9.90 2.87
C TYR A 143 -13.93 -11.26 2.45
N HIS A 144 -13.95 -12.21 3.38
CA HIS A 144 -14.57 -13.52 3.17
C HIS A 144 -16.05 -13.39 2.74
N GLN A 145 -16.83 -12.53 3.39
CA GLN A 145 -18.23 -12.28 3.03
C GLN A 145 -18.38 -11.69 1.62
N VAL A 146 -17.51 -10.74 1.24
CA VAL A 146 -17.51 -10.16 -0.11
C VAL A 146 -17.13 -11.22 -1.14
N THR A 147 -16.05 -11.96 -0.94
CA THR A 147 -15.62 -13.03 -1.86
C THR A 147 -16.70 -14.09 -2.02
N HIS A 148 -17.29 -14.59 -0.93
CA HIS A 148 -18.40 -15.55 -1.02
C HIS A 148 -19.63 -14.99 -1.72
N ALA A 149 -19.98 -13.72 -1.46
CA ALA A 149 -21.10 -13.07 -2.15
C ALA A 149 -20.83 -12.96 -3.66
N LEU A 150 -19.60 -12.61 -4.05
CA LEU A 150 -19.17 -12.52 -5.46
C LEU A 150 -19.26 -13.89 -6.15
N LEU A 151 -18.67 -14.93 -5.55
CA LEU A 151 -18.66 -16.28 -6.12
C LEU A 151 -20.06 -16.91 -6.20
N ARG A 152 -20.87 -16.73 -5.16
CA ARG A 152 -22.26 -17.22 -5.15
C ARG A 152 -23.08 -16.56 -6.25
N ARG A 153 -22.90 -15.25 -6.45
CA ARG A 153 -23.63 -14.50 -7.47
C ARG A 153 -23.23 -14.89 -8.90
N ASN A 154 -21.96 -15.22 -9.13
CA ASN A 154 -21.50 -15.81 -10.40
C ASN A 154 -22.26 -17.11 -10.72
N TYR A 155 -22.40 -18.00 -9.74
CA TYR A 155 -23.14 -19.26 -9.90
C TYR A 155 -24.64 -19.03 -10.15
N GLU A 156 -25.28 -18.15 -9.38
CA GLU A 156 -26.72 -17.89 -9.48
C GLU A 156 -27.14 -17.27 -10.83
N LEU A 157 -26.29 -16.43 -11.42
CA LEU A 157 -26.60 -15.69 -12.64
C LEU A 157 -26.31 -16.47 -13.93
N GLY A 158 -25.64 -17.62 -13.85
CA GLY A 158 -25.43 -18.52 -14.99
C GLY A 158 -24.55 -17.95 -16.10
N TYR A 159 -23.63 -17.04 -15.78
CA TYR A 159 -22.73 -16.43 -16.75
C TYR A 159 -21.75 -17.45 -17.36
N PRO A 160 -21.29 -17.24 -18.61
CA PRO A 160 -20.40 -18.16 -19.30
C PRO A 160 -18.97 -18.18 -18.72
N VAL A 161 -18.54 -17.09 -18.08
CA VAL A 161 -17.23 -17.03 -17.43
C VAL A 161 -17.37 -17.42 -15.96
N ARG A 162 -16.67 -18.47 -15.56
CA ARG A 162 -16.61 -18.96 -14.17
C ARG A 162 -15.53 -18.22 -13.39
N VAL A 163 -15.86 -17.80 -12.17
CA VAL A 163 -14.88 -17.17 -11.28
C VAL A 163 -14.41 -18.19 -10.24
N PHE A 164 -13.10 -18.39 -10.16
CA PHE A 164 -12.45 -19.28 -9.18
C PHE A 164 -11.79 -18.47 -8.07
N ASP A 165 -11.91 -18.89 -6.81
CA ASP A 165 -11.10 -18.33 -5.73
C ASP A 165 -9.73 -19.01 -5.71
N MET A 166 -8.65 -18.23 -5.78
CA MET A 166 -7.30 -18.77 -5.64
C MET A 166 -7.05 -19.41 -4.26
N ASN A 167 -7.83 -19.04 -3.23
CA ASN A 167 -7.77 -19.68 -1.91
C ASN A 167 -8.39 -21.10 -1.88
N ASP A 168 -9.17 -21.49 -2.88
CA ASP A 168 -9.76 -22.84 -2.98
C ASP A 168 -8.73 -23.88 -3.50
N TYR A 169 -7.54 -23.44 -3.89
CA TYR A 169 -6.46 -24.32 -4.34
C TYR A 169 -5.57 -24.74 -3.16
N ASP A 170 -5.33 -26.04 -3.03
CA ASP A 170 -4.46 -26.60 -1.99
C ASP A 170 -3.01 -26.11 -2.12
N THR A 171 -2.57 -25.86 -3.35
CA THR A 171 -1.26 -25.30 -3.66
C THR A 171 -1.39 -23.89 -4.25
N PRO A 172 -0.52 -22.95 -3.86
CA PRO A 172 -0.49 -21.65 -4.51
C PRO A 172 -0.21 -21.80 -6.01
N LEU A 173 -1.06 -21.23 -6.86
CA LEU A 173 -0.83 -21.21 -8.30
C LEU A 173 0.45 -20.45 -8.65
N GLU A 174 1.19 -20.99 -9.62
CA GLU A 174 2.36 -20.32 -10.16
C GLU A 174 1.96 -19.18 -11.09
N MET A 175 2.92 -18.31 -11.44
CA MET A 175 2.66 -17.19 -12.35
C MET A 175 2.15 -17.68 -13.72
N ALA A 176 2.72 -18.77 -14.24
CA ALA A 176 2.31 -19.36 -15.52
C ALA A 176 0.85 -19.81 -15.49
N ASP A 177 0.41 -20.46 -14.40
CA ASP A 177 -0.99 -20.88 -14.24
C ASP A 177 -1.94 -19.69 -14.20
N LEU A 178 -1.52 -18.58 -13.59
CA LEU A 178 -2.31 -17.34 -13.55
C LEU A 178 -2.45 -16.71 -14.93
N CYS A 179 -1.43 -16.84 -15.78
CA CYS A 179 -1.43 -16.37 -17.17
C CYS A 179 -2.34 -17.20 -18.09
N ASP A 180 -2.80 -18.39 -17.65
CA ASP A 180 -3.77 -19.17 -18.40
C ASP A 180 -5.22 -18.68 -18.22
N PHE A 181 -5.52 -17.90 -17.18
CA PHE A 181 -6.88 -17.40 -16.96
C PHE A 181 -7.23 -16.27 -17.92
N ARG A 182 -8.52 -16.17 -18.29
CA ARG A 182 -9.05 -15.07 -19.11
C ARG A 182 -8.75 -13.71 -18.51
N ALA A 183 -8.87 -13.60 -17.19
CA ALA A 183 -8.62 -12.38 -16.44
C ALA A 183 -8.34 -12.70 -14.97
N VAL A 184 -7.71 -11.75 -14.28
CA VAL A 184 -7.47 -11.78 -12.84
C VAL A 184 -8.29 -10.68 -12.16
N ILE A 185 -9.06 -11.05 -11.15
CA ILE A 185 -9.82 -10.14 -10.31
C ILE A 185 -9.03 -9.93 -9.02
N MET A 186 -8.63 -8.70 -8.75
CA MET A 186 -7.86 -8.34 -7.56
C MET A 186 -8.63 -7.33 -6.73
N LEU A 187 -8.88 -7.65 -5.45
CA LEU A 187 -9.32 -6.64 -4.50
C LEU A 187 -8.14 -5.73 -4.17
N ALA A 188 -8.36 -4.42 -4.20
CA ALA A 188 -7.34 -3.44 -3.84
C ALA A 188 -7.12 -3.35 -2.32
N TYR A 189 -6.77 -4.48 -1.68
CA TYR A 189 -6.48 -4.55 -0.25
C TYR A 189 -5.02 -4.22 0.07
N ILE A 190 -4.10 -4.45 -0.88
CA ILE A 190 -2.72 -3.95 -0.85
C ILE A 190 -2.58 -2.95 -2.01
N PRO A 191 -2.30 -1.67 -1.75
CA PRO A 191 -2.15 -0.62 -2.77
C PRO A 191 -1.10 -0.90 -3.83
N ASN A 192 -0.13 -1.76 -3.51
CA ASN A 192 1.04 -2.07 -4.31
C ASN A 192 1.32 -3.57 -4.36
N ALA A 193 0.28 -4.37 -4.61
CA ALA A 193 0.46 -5.80 -4.75
C ALA A 193 1.52 -6.07 -5.82
N LEU A 194 2.68 -6.63 -5.46
CA LEU A 194 3.75 -6.97 -6.42
C LEU A 194 3.22 -7.74 -7.63
N ARG A 195 2.21 -8.58 -7.35
CA ARG A 195 1.51 -9.39 -8.32
C ARG A 195 0.66 -8.57 -9.30
N LEU A 196 0.20 -7.37 -8.95
CA LEU A 196 -0.42 -6.44 -9.90
C LEU A 196 0.57 -6.10 -11.01
N THR A 197 1.79 -5.70 -10.63
CA THR A 197 2.84 -5.34 -11.59
C THR A 197 3.23 -6.53 -12.47
N ASP A 198 3.36 -7.72 -11.88
CA ASP A 198 3.68 -8.94 -12.65
C ASP A 198 2.57 -9.32 -13.63
N MET A 199 1.30 -9.30 -13.19
CA MET A 199 0.16 -9.62 -14.07
C MET A 199 0.04 -8.61 -15.20
N TYR A 200 0.27 -7.33 -14.88
CA TYR A 200 0.26 -6.25 -15.84
C TYR A 200 1.38 -6.42 -16.87
N ALA A 201 2.59 -6.75 -16.43
CA ALA A 201 3.72 -7.02 -17.31
C ALA A 201 3.49 -8.25 -18.21
N ALA A 202 2.76 -9.26 -17.72
CA ALA A 202 2.37 -10.43 -18.48
C ALA A 202 1.19 -10.17 -19.45
N HIS A 203 0.65 -8.95 -19.50
CA HIS A 203 -0.53 -8.57 -20.29
C HIS A 203 -1.82 -9.30 -19.91
N VAL A 204 -1.91 -9.81 -18.68
CA VAL A 204 -3.14 -10.42 -18.19
C VAL A 204 -4.17 -9.33 -17.91
N PRO A 205 -5.42 -9.42 -18.40
CA PRO A 205 -6.47 -8.46 -18.06
C PRO A 205 -6.75 -8.45 -16.54
N ILE A 206 -6.68 -7.28 -15.93
CA ILE A 206 -6.86 -7.10 -14.48
C ILE A 206 -8.15 -6.34 -14.20
N PHE A 207 -8.99 -6.89 -13.33
CA PHE A 207 -10.19 -6.26 -12.81
C PHE A 207 -10.02 -5.93 -11.34
N THR A 208 -10.37 -4.72 -10.94
CA THR A 208 -10.42 -4.32 -9.53
C THR A 208 -11.71 -3.55 -9.24
N PRO A 209 -12.26 -3.58 -8.02
CA PRO A 209 -13.45 -2.78 -7.73
C PRO A 209 -13.12 -1.28 -7.85
N ASP A 210 -14.12 -0.47 -8.20
CA ASP A 210 -13.94 0.98 -8.30
C ASP A 210 -13.62 1.67 -6.95
N VAL A 211 -13.32 2.96 -6.96
CA VAL A 211 -12.98 3.71 -5.74
C VAL A 211 -14.07 3.71 -4.65
N VAL A 212 -15.33 3.50 -5.03
CA VAL A 212 -16.47 3.47 -4.10
C VAL A 212 -16.59 2.09 -3.46
N THR A 213 -16.33 1.03 -4.22
CA THR A 213 -16.51 -0.37 -3.81
C THR A 213 -15.22 -1.07 -3.35
N SER A 214 -14.04 -0.56 -3.74
CA SER A 214 -12.70 -1.11 -3.43
C SER A 214 -12.41 -1.21 -1.95
N GLY A 215 -13.18 -0.53 -1.10
CA GLY A 215 -13.13 -0.75 0.34
C GLY A 215 -11.70 -0.61 0.86
N LEU A 216 -10.97 0.42 0.40
CA LEU A 216 -9.61 0.82 0.80
C LEU A 216 -9.39 0.99 2.30
N ARG A 217 -10.34 0.55 3.15
CA ARG A 217 -10.21 0.43 4.59
C ARG A 217 -8.80 0.03 4.96
N HIS A 218 -8.15 -0.96 4.35
CA HIS A 218 -6.77 -1.33 4.73
C HIS A 218 -5.72 -0.22 4.72
N VAL A 219 -5.75 0.67 3.72
CA VAL A 219 -4.89 1.86 3.68
C VAL A 219 -5.19 2.80 4.85
N TRP A 220 -6.45 2.81 5.29
CA TRP A 220 -7.03 3.76 6.25
C TRP A 220 -7.39 3.17 7.61
N ILE A 221 -7.14 1.88 7.87
CA ILE A 221 -7.38 1.32 9.21
C ILE A 221 -6.33 1.92 10.15
N ASN A 222 -5.16 2.27 9.63
CA ASN A 222 -4.16 2.98 10.40
C ASN A 222 -4.46 4.48 10.46
N LYS A 223 -4.30 5.10 11.64
CA LYS A 223 -4.36 6.57 11.75
C LYS A 223 -3.15 7.13 11.00
N PRO A 224 -3.34 7.84 9.86
CA PRO A 224 -2.26 8.12 8.93
C PRO A 224 -1.12 8.93 9.54
N TYR A 225 -1.41 9.74 10.57
CA TYR A 225 -0.43 10.60 11.25
C TYR A 225 0.13 10.03 12.54
N THR A 226 -0.47 9.00 13.14
CA THR A 226 -0.15 8.63 14.53
C THR A 226 -0.08 7.13 14.83
N GLY A 227 -0.46 6.27 13.89
CA GLY A 227 -0.50 4.83 14.13
C GLY A 227 -1.76 4.36 14.89
N TRP A 228 -1.92 3.04 15.01
CA TRP A 228 -3.19 2.38 15.39
C TRP A 228 -3.71 2.71 16.80
N TYR A 229 -2.81 3.00 17.76
CA TYR A 229 -3.15 3.15 19.19
C TYR A 229 -3.07 4.57 19.72
N ALA A 230 -2.72 5.55 18.88
CA ALA A 230 -2.73 6.93 19.30
C ALA A 230 -4.12 7.33 19.80
N ASP A 231 -4.20 8.16 20.83
CA ASP A 231 -5.47 8.70 21.29
C ASP A 231 -5.92 9.88 20.40
N ALA A 232 -7.04 10.50 20.77
CA ALA A 232 -7.57 11.64 20.04
C ALA A 232 -6.68 12.89 20.15
N GLU A 233 -5.97 13.06 21.26
CA GLU A 233 -5.11 14.21 21.53
C GLU A 233 -3.88 14.19 20.62
N TRP A 234 -3.26 13.03 20.45
CA TRP A 234 -2.12 12.87 19.54
C TRP A 234 -2.55 13.05 18.10
N THR A 235 -3.71 12.48 17.75
CA THR A 235 -4.28 12.61 16.40
C THR A 235 -4.48 14.08 16.03
N ALA A 236 -4.83 14.93 17.01
CA ALA A 236 -5.02 16.36 16.80
C ALA A 236 -3.68 17.13 16.67
N ARG A 237 -2.61 16.71 17.35
CA ARG A 237 -1.31 17.39 17.37
C ARG A 237 -0.32 16.92 16.31
N ALA A 238 -0.46 15.69 15.84
CA ALA A 238 0.52 15.04 14.98
C ALA A 238 0.81 15.75 13.64
N PRO A 239 -0.17 16.37 12.95
CA PRO A 239 0.15 17.17 11.78
C PRO A 239 1.16 18.28 12.09
N ASP A 240 1.05 18.92 13.26
CA ASP A 240 1.92 20.03 13.64
C ASP A 240 3.29 19.55 14.12
N THR A 241 3.37 18.45 14.87
CA THR A 241 4.65 17.91 15.35
C THR A 241 5.50 17.36 14.20
N VAL A 242 4.88 16.65 13.24
CA VAL A 242 5.60 16.14 12.07
C VAL A 242 6.09 17.28 11.18
N ARG A 243 5.29 18.33 11.00
CA ARG A 243 5.70 19.54 10.23
C ARG A 243 6.82 20.32 10.90
N ALA A 244 6.74 20.50 12.22
CA ALA A 244 7.79 21.17 12.99
C ALA A 244 9.11 20.40 12.94
N ALA A 245 9.07 19.06 13.07
CA ALA A 245 10.24 18.20 12.94
C ALA A 245 10.85 18.23 11.51
N ALA A 246 10.02 18.42 10.48
CA ALA A 246 10.48 18.58 9.09
C ALA A 246 11.14 19.95 8.80
N GLY A 247 11.07 20.91 9.73
CA GLY A 247 11.48 22.29 9.47
C GLY A 247 10.65 22.98 8.37
N LEU A 248 9.43 22.50 8.11
CA LEU A 248 8.55 23.08 7.11
C LEU A 248 7.75 24.22 7.75
N GLU A 249 7.99 25.45 7.28
CA GLU A 249 7.03 26.52 7.52
C GLU A 249 5.68 26.10 6.93
N VAL A 250 4.60 26.33 7.69
CA VAL A 250 3.24 26.11 7.23
C VAL A 250 3.08 26.90 5.94
N MET A 251 3.08 26.25 4.77
CA MET A 251 2.64 26.91 3.55
C MET A 251 1.22 27.40 3.83
N ASP A 252 1.06 28.72 3.84
CA ASP A 252 -0.25 29.35 3.84
C ASP A 252 -0.99 28.80 2.61
N THR A 253 -1.99 27.95 2.84
CA THR A 253 -2.73 27.26 1.79
C THR A 253 -3.73 28.18 1.08
N SER A 254 -3.71 29.48 1.37
CA SER A 254 -4.38 30.50 0.57
C SER A 254 -3.57 30.90 -0.67
N ILE A 255 -3.19 29.93 -1.50
CA ILE A 255 -2.68 30.26 -2.84
C ILE A 255 -3.88 30.58 -3.74
N ASP A 256 -4.27 31.85 -3.74
CA ASP A 256 -5.10 32.43 -4.78
C ASP A 256 -4.45 32.21 -6.15
N GLY A 257 -5.15 31.50 -7.04
CA GLY A 257 -4.93 31.62 -8.49
C GLY A 257 -4.35 30.43 -9.25
N CYS A 258 -4.11 29.28 -8.63
CA CYS A 258 -3.74 28.06 -9.38
C CYS A 258 -4.88 27.04 -9.36
N SER A 259 -5.71 27.04 -10.40
CA SER A 259 -6.69 25.97 -10.66
C SER A 259 -6.12 24.96 -11.67
N PRO A 260 -5.63 23.78 -11.23
CA PRO A 260 -5.78 22.53 -11.96
C PRO A 260 -7.13 21.88 -11.60
N PRO A 261 -7.67 20.98 -12.44
CA PRO A 261 -9.10 20.65 -12.46
C PRO A 261 -9.64 20.13 -11.11
N GLU A 262 -10.64 20.87 -10.60
CA GLU A 262 -11.72 20.57 -9.63
C GLU A 262 -11.46 19.79 -8.32
N ILE A 263 -10.25 19.37 -7.98
CA ILE A 263 -9.91 18.99 -6.60
C ILE A 263 -8.58 19.62 -6.24
N ASP A 264 -8.65 20.78 -5.59
CA ASP A 264 -7.50 21.42 -4.95
C ASP A 264 -6.80 20.38 -4.05
N ILE A 265 -5.54 20.13 -4.39
CA ILE A 265 -4.64 19.14 -3.78
C ILE A 265 -4.44 19.36 -2.28
N PHE A 266 -4.84 20.52 -1.73
CA PHE A 266 -4.78 20.84 -0.31
C PHE A 266 -6.14 21.26 0.28
N SER A 267 -7.23 21.13 -0.46
CA SER A 267 -8.58 21.45 0.05
C SER A 267 -9.01 20.60 1.27
N HIS A 268 -8.33 19.48 1.49
CA HIS A 268 -8.51 18.59 2.63
C HIS A 268 -7.59 18.92 3.83
N THR A 269 -6.75 19.97 3.74
CA THR A 269 -5.77 20.36 4.77
C THR A 269 -6.08 21.70 5.44
N GLY A 270 -7.22 22.34 5.11
CA GLY A 270 -7.63 23.60 5.73
C GLY A 270 -7.86 23.49 7.26
N PRO A 271 -7.91 24.61 8.00
CA PRO A 271 -8.11 24.60 9.46
C PRO A 271 -9.46 24.00 9.90
N ALA A 272 -10.44 23.93 9.00
CA ALA A 272 -11.68 23.18 9.20
C ALA A 272 -11.54 21.65 9.02
N ALA A 273 -10.36 21.17 8.61
CA ALA A 273 -10.01 19.76 8.41
C ALA A 273 -9.31 19.14 9.64
N VAL A 274 -9.44 19.75 10.81
CA VAL A 274 -9.42 19.04 12.10
C VAL A 274 -10.70 18.18 12.17
N VAL A 275 -10.83 17.22 11.25
CA VAL A 275 -12.01 16.36 11.15
C VAL A 275 -11.57 14.95 11.54
N PRO A 276 -11.92 14.49 12.76
CA PRO A 276 -11.42 13.26 13.36
C PRO A 276 -11.92 12.06 12.57
N PHE A 277 -11.09 11.31 11.85
CA PHE A 277 -11.43 10.02 11.20
C PHE A 277 -12.65 10.02 10.21
N VAL A 278 -13.46 11.08 10.18
CA VAL A 278 -14.71 11.27 9.45
C VAL A 278 -14.44 11.85 8.06
N GLY A 279 -13.32 12.57 7.88
CA GLY A 279 -12.83 12.99 6.56
C GLY A 279 -12.47 11.82 5.64
N LEU A 280 -12.05 10.68 6.20
CA LEU A 280 -11.74 9.44 5.46
C LEU A 280 -12.99 8.62 5.09
N ASN A 281 -14.14 8.96 5.67
CA ASN A 281 -15.44 8.49 5.19
C ASN A 281 -16.07 9.42 4.15
N ASN A 282 -15.49 10.61 3.92
CA ASN A 282 -15.92 11.43 2.81
C ASN A 282 -15.33 10.87 1.50
N THR A 283 -16.16 10.84 0.46
CA THR A 283 -15.80 10.27 -0.84
C THR A 283 -14.61 10.98 -1.51
N ARG A 284 -14.37 12.26 -1.17
CA ARG A 284 -13.29 13.07 -1.76
C ARG A 284 -11.92 12.62 -1.28
N GLY A 285 -11.73 12.41 0.03
CA GLY A 285 -10.47 11.92 0.60
C GLY A 285 -10.13 10.52 0.08
N ARG A 286 -11.13 9.64 -0.02
CA ARG A 286 -10.93 8.31 -0.62
C ARG A 286 -10.49 8.38 -2.09
N ARG A 287 -11.08 9.28 -2.87
CA ARG A 287 -10.70 9.51 -4.27
C ARG A 287 -9.30 10.06 -4.42
N TYR A 288 -8.93 11.06 -3.60
CA TYR A 288 -7.58 11.62 -3.58
C TYR A 288 -6.55 10.52 -3.40
N TRP A 289 -6.68 9.70 -2.36
CA TRP A 289 -5.65 8.71 -2.10
C TRP A 289 -5.71 7.50 -3.02
N TRP A 290 -6.88 7.14 -3.54
CA TRP A 290 -7.00 6.12 -4.58
C TRP A 290 -6.16 6.49 -5.81
N GLN A 291 -6.13 7.77 -6.18
CA GLN A 291 -5.34 8.25 -7.32
C GLN A 291 -3.83 8.05 -7.15
N ALA A 292 -3.38 7.95 -5.88
CA ALA A 292 -2.01 7.68 -5.53
C ALA A 292 -1.69 6.17 -5.50
N THR A 293 -2.60 5.29 -5.89
CA THR A 293 -2.36 3.84 -5.96
C THR A 293 -2.05 3.38 -7.38
N GLU A 294 -1.32 2.28 -7.47
CA GLU A 294 -1.03 1.56 -8.71
C GLU A 294 -2.31 1.08 -9.40
N TRP A 295 -3.36 0.79 -8.63
CA TRP A 295 -4.69 0.43 -9.14
C TRP A 295 -5.35 1.51 -10.00
N TYR A 296 -5.07 2.77 -9.70
CA TYR A 296 -5.60 3.91 -10.45
C TYR A 296 -4.66 4.37 -11.56
N SER A 297 -3.36 4.44 -11.26
CA SER A 297 -2.40 5.06 -12.18
C SER A 297 -1.94 4.15 -13.32
N THR A 298 -2.13 2.85 -13.20
CA THR A 298 -1.68 1.89 -14.22
C THR A 298 -2.72 1.82 -15.34
N PRO A 299 -2.34 2.15 -16.60
CA PRO A 299 -3.25 2.04 -17.74
C PRO A 299 -3.78 0.62 -17.91
N GLY A 300 -4.93 0.44 -18.55
CA GLY A 300 -5.46 -0.89 -18.89
C GLY A 300 -6.13 -1.66 -17.75
N ILE A 301 -5.91 -1.28 -16.48
CA ILE A 301 -6.68 -1.84 -15.35
C ILE A 301 -8.16 -1.51 -15.54
N GLN A 302 -9.00 -2.55 -15.50
CA GLN A 302 -10.44 -2.44 -15.60
C GLN A 302 -11.07 -2.30 -14.22
N TRP A 303 -12.05 -1.41 -14.08
CA TRP A 303 -12.77 -1.22 -12.82
C TRP A 303 -14.18 -1.80 -12.91
N PHE A 304 -14.72 -2.31 -11.81
CA PHE A 304 -16.12 -2.73 -11.75
C PHE A 304 -16.85 -2.16 -10.53
N ARG A 305 -18.14 -1.87 -10.70
CA ARG A 305 -18.99 -1.29 -9.63
C ARG A 305 -19.61 -2.38 -8.76
N ASP A 306 -20.04 -3.45 -9.38
CA ASP A 306 -20.69 -4.59 -8.73
C ASP A 306 -20.44 -5.86 -9.54
N MET A 307 -21.05 -6.96 -9.11
CA MET A 307 -20.87 -8.26 -9.75
C MET A 307 -21.47 -8.30 -11.16
N ALA A 308 -22.61 -7.66 -11.40
CA ALA A 308 -23.22 -7.67 -12.72
C ALA A 308 -22.32 -6.94 -13.72
N ASP A 309 -21.82 -5.76 -13.34
CA ASP A 309 -20.84 -5.00 -14.13
C ASP A 309 -19.54 -5.79 -14.37
N LEU A 310 -19.03 -6.49 -13.35
CA LEU A 310 -17.86 -7.35 -13.51
C LEU A 310 -18.13 -8.48 -14.52
N MET A 311 -19.26 -9.19 -14.39
CA MET A 311 -19.56 -10.33 -15.23
C MET A 311 -19.82 -9.93 -16.68
N ASP A 312 -20.56 -8.85 -16.90
CA ASP A 312 -20.79 -8.30 -18.23
C ASP A 312 -19.44 -7.95 -18.88
N LYS A 313 -18.53 -7.29 -18.15
CA LYS A 313 -17.20 -6.98 -18.69
C LYS A 313 -16.35 -8.20 -18.97
N LEU A 314 -16.42 -9.24 -18.15
CA LEU A 314 -15.70 -10.50 -18.40
C LEU A 314 -16.22 -11.19 -19.67
N GLU A 315 -17.53 -11.18 -19.88
CA GLU A 315 -18.16 -11.74 -21.08
C GLU A 315 -17.73 -11.00 -22.35
N TYR A 316 -17.78 -9.67 -22.34
CA TYR A 316 -17.44 -8.83 -23.49
C TYR A 316 -15.94 -8.49 -23.60
N LEU A 317 -15.08 -9.06 -22.75
CA LEU A 317 -13.64 -8.83 -22.82
C LEU A 317 -13.09 -9.34 -24.17
N ASP A 318 -12.82 -8.41 -25.08
CA ASP A 318 -12.20 -8.67 -26.38
C ASP A 318 -10.69 -8.80 -26.22
N VAL A 319 -10.24 -10.01 -25.91
CA VAL A 319 -8.84 -10.28 -25.56
C VAL A 319 -7.91 -10.25 -26.78
N GLU A 320 -8.42 -10.15 -28.00
CA GLU A 320 -7.59 -9.98 -29.21
C GLU A 320 -7.12 -8.53 -29.40
N LYS A 321 -7.60 -7.58 -28.58
CA LYS A 321 -7.27 -6.15 -28.63
C LYS A 321 -6.55 -5.61 -27.38
N VAL A 322 -6.29 -6.45 -26.39
CA VAL A 322 -5.60 -6.12 -25.13
C VAL A 322 -4.11 -6.39 -25.27
#